data_AF-A0A1M5BSU8-F1
#
_entry.id   AF-A0A1M5BSU8-F1
#
_cell.length_a   1.000
_cell.length_b   1.000
_cell.length_c   1.000
_cell.angle_alpha   90.00
_cell.angle_beta   90.00
_cell.angle_gamma   90.00
#
_symmetry.space_group_name_H-M   'P 1'
#
loop_
_entity.id
_entity.type
_entity.pdbx_description
1 polymer ?
#
loop_
_entity_poly.entity_id
_entity_poly.type
_entity_poly.pdbx_seq_one_letter_code
_entity_poly.pdbx_strand_id
1 'polypeptide(L)'
;MKNANGFVYNKSETTFYFLINTLKDSIKNWDYFVDWNKVETNIRDIEIELNTLNYLIGKENIKEELKYLLNKHPDVIRAIPYLLASRENKFEILYLDSKDKFDYKIFDFNKKSFNSKDIENIITFIEHTKLINIFKNKTIKNLVDYVFGVEVGLDSNGRKNRSGTAMENIVEHFIKKICSKYNYQYIKQATATKIKKKWNFHVTVDKSERRFDFSINTGNKLFLIETNYYGGGGSKLKATAGEYKTLFDLLEQDGHEFIWITDGKGWLTAKRPLEETFNHNRYILNLHMVELGLLEDILNESIKL
;
A
#
# COMPACT_ATOMS: atom_id res chain seq x y z
N MET A 1 34.63 13.07 9.75
CA MET A 1 35.57 11.92 9.89
C MET A 1 35.29 10.95 8.75
N LYS A 2 36.30 10.25 8.22
CA LYS A 2 36.09 9.25 7.15
C LYS A 2 35.32 8.07 7.74
N ASN A 3 34.22 7.69 7.10
CA ASN A 3 33.59 6.40 7.33
C ASN A 3 34.59 5.26 7.04
N ALA A 4 34.43 4.09 7.65
CA ALA A 4 35.26 2.90 7.41
C ALA A 4 35.42 2.53 5.92
N ASN A 5 34.51 3.02 5.06
CA ASN A 5 34.52 2.81 3.61
C ASN A 5 34.98 4.02 2.76
N GLY A 6 35.47 5.10 3.38
CA GLY A 6 36.11 6.23 2.68
C GLY A 6 35.19 7.22 1.96
N PHE A 7 33.90 6.95 1.81
CA PHE A 7 32.92 7.88 1.25
C PHE A 7 32.55 8.98 2.26
N VAL A 8 32.51 10.23 1.81
CA VAL A 8 32.12 11.40 2.62
C VAL A 8 30.95 12.08 1.93
N TYR A 9 29.81 12.20 2.63
CA TYR A 9 28.66 12.90 2.10
C TYR A 9 28.93 14.41 2.00
N ASN A 10 28.73 14.96 0.81
CA ASN A 10 28.72 16.40 0.56
C ASN A 10 27.70 16.73 -0.56
N LYS A 11 27.25 17.99 -0.64
CA LYS A 11 26.39 18.44 -1.76
C LYS A 11 27.23 18.68 -3.01
N SER A 12 27.71 17.60 -3.63
CA SER A 12 28.51 17.63 -4.86
C SER A 12 27.93 16.74 -5.95
N GLU A 13 28.32 17.02 -7.20
CA GLU A 13 27.99 16.18 -8.36
C GLU A 13 28.47 14.74 -8.16
N THR A 14 29.64 14.54 -7.53
CA THR A 14 30.18 13.20 -7.24
C THR A 14 29.28 12.42 -6.29
N THR A 15 28.76 13.06 -5.23
CA THR A 15 27.84 12.41 -4.29
C THR A 15 26.50 12.08 -4.97
N PHE A 16 25.99 13.00 -5.79
CA PHE A 16 24.78 12.73 -6.57
C PHE A 16 24.97 11.58 -7.58
N TYR A 17 26.09 11.56 -8.28
CA TYR A 17 26.44 10.48 -9.20
C TYR A 17 26.55 9.14 -8.47
N PHE A 18 27.15 9.13 -7.28
CA PHE A 18 27.20 7.94 -6.43
C PHE A 18 25.80 7.47 -6.01
N LEU A 19 24.92 8.39 -5.62
CA LEU A 19 23.52 8.10 -5.29
C LEU A 19 22.81 7.41 -6.47
N ILE A 20 22.94 7.97 -7.68
CA ILE A 20 22.29 7.45 -8.89
C ILE A 20 22.86 6.07 -9.29
N ASN A 21 24.17 5.90 -9.24
CA ASN A 21 24.81 4.66 -9.71
C ASN A 21 24.65 3.47 -8.75
N THR A 22 24.33 3.74 -7.49
CA THR A 22 24.20 2.70 -6.46
C THR A 22 22.74 2.40 -6.10
N LEU A 23 21.79 2.91 -6.90
CA LEU A 23 20.37 2.55 -6.78
C LEU A 23 20.18 1.04 -6.94
N LYS A 24 19.45 0.42 -6.01
CA LYS A 24 19.13 -1.01 -6.01
C LYS A 24 18.10 -1.34 -7.11
N ASP A 25 18.31 -2.47 -7.77
CA ASP A 25 17.38 -3.03 -8.75
C ASP A 25 16.04 -3.46 -8.14
N SER A 26 16.08 -3.96 -6.90
CA SER A 26 14.92 -4.51 -6.20
C SER A 26 15.11 -4.45 -4.69
N ILE A 27 14.02 -4.25 -3.97
CA ILE A 27 13.92 -4.44 -2.52
C ILE A 27 12.86 -5.50 -2.16
N LYS A 28 12.40 -6.27 -3.15
CA LYS A 28 11.36 -7.28 -2.97
C LYS A 28 11.91 -8.41 -2.08
N ASN A 29 11.21 -8.71 -1.00
CA ASN A 29 11.41 -9.90 -0.18
C ASN A 29 10.53 -11.06 -0.68
N TRP A 30 10.65 -12.24 -0.05
CA TRP A 30 9.88 -13.44 -0.42
C TRP A 30 8.36 -13.21 -0.40
N ASP A 31 7.87 -12.42 0.55
CA ASP A 31 6.43 -12.12 0.74
C ASP A 31 5.90 -11.01 -0.19
N TYR A 32 6.73 -10.50 -1.11
CA TYR A 32 6.35 -9.43 -2.02
C TYR A 32 5.25 -9.82 -3.02
N PHE A 33 5.17 -11.09 -3.41
CA PHE A 33 4.39 -11.51 -4.58
C PHE A 33 2.92 -11.77 -4.25
N VAL A 34 2.67 -12.53 -3.19
CA VAL A 34 1.35 -12.91 -2.68
C VAL A 34 1.42 -12.94 -1.16
N ASP A 35 0.46 -12.26 -0.52
CA ASP A 35 0.22 -12.39 0.92
C ASP A 35 -0.69 -13.61 1.15
N TRP A 36 -0.09 -14.77 1.37
CA TRP A 36 -0.82 -16.03 1.52
C TRP A 36 -1.76 -16.02 2.73
N ASN A 37 -1.31 -15.44 3.86
CA ASN A 37 -2.12 -15.34 5.07
C ASN A 37 -3.40 -14.53 4.82
N LYS A 38 -3.28 -13.43 4.07
CA LYS A 38 -4.45 -12.62 3.68
C LYS A 38 -5.40 -13.38 2.76
N VAL A 39 -4.87 -14.09 1.75
CA VAL A 39 -5.69 -14.92 0.86
C VAL A 39 -6.44 -15.98 1.65
N GLU A 40 -5.74 -16.75 2.49
CA GLU A 40 -6.33 -17.81 3.31
C GLU A 40 -7.38 -17.26 4.29
N THR A 41 -7.11 -16.13 4.93
CA THR A 41 -8.07 -15.47 5.85
C THR A 41 -9.34 -15.06 5.11
N ASN A 42 -9.20 -14.41 3.95
CA ASN A 42 -10.34 -13.96 3.15
C ASN A 42 -11.20 -15.13 2.67
N ILE A 43 -10.58 -16.26 2.30
CA ILE A 43 -11.32 -17.46 1.87
C ILE A 43 -12.03 -18.11 3.05
N ARG A 44 -11.36 -18.24 4.20
CA ARG A 44 -11.93 -18.86 5.40
C ARG A 44 -13.24 -18.19 5.84
N ASP A 45 -13.37 -16.88 5.66
CA ASP A 45 -14.57 -16.12 6.05
C ASP A 45 -15.83 -16.46 5.22
N ILE A 46 -15.66 -17.05 4.02
CA ILE A 46 -16.76 -17.34 3.07
C ILE A 46 -16.72 -18.77 2.51
N GLU A 47 -15.86 -19.63 3.08
CA GLU A 47 -15.59 -20.98 2.58
C GLU A 47 -16.84 -21.87 2.62
N ILE A 48 -17.65 -21.76 3.68
CA ILE A 48 -18.88 -22.55 3.85
C ILE A 48 -19.89 -22.19 2.76
N GLU A 49 -20.07 -20.90 2.50
CA GLU A 49 -20.98 -20.37 1.49
C GLU A 49 -20.56 -20.80 0.09
N LEU A 50 -19.26 -20.73 -0.24
CA LEU A 50 -18.74 -21.20 -1.52
C LEU A 50 -18.92 -22.70 -1.72
N ASN A 51 -18.63 -23.50 -0.69
CA ASN A 51 -18.86 -24.94 -0.74
C ASN A 51 -20.34 -25.28 -0.92
N THR A 52 -21.23 -24.50 -0.32
CA THR A 52 -22.67 -24.66 -0.50
C THR A 52 -23.10 -24.27 -1.92
N LEU A 53 -22.55 -23.19 -2.49
CA LEU A 53 -22.81 -22.77 -3.88
C LEU A 53 -22.28 -23.78 -4.91
N ASN A 54 -21.30 -24.62 -4.59
CA ASN A 54 -20.86 -25.70 -5.49
C ASN A 54 -22.01 -26.62 -5.91
N TYR A 55 -23.09 -26.71 -5.11
CA TYR A 55 -24.33 -27.39 -5.47
C TYR A 55 -24.88 -27.01 -6.86
N LEU A 56 -24.71 -25.74 -7.25
CA LEU A 56 -25.23 -25.21 -8.51
C LEU A 56 -24.38 -25.62 -9.71
N ILE A 57 -23.11 -25.99 -9.51
CA ILE A 57 -22.21 -26.32 -10.61
C ILE A 57 -22.79 -27.48 -11.41
N GLY A 58 -23.03 -27.22 -12.70
CA GLY A 58 -23.44 -28.22 -13.65
C GLY A 58 -24.91 -28.62 -13.62
N LYS A 59 -25.75 -27.94 -12.83
CA LYS A 59 -27.21 -28.10 -12.89
C LYS A 59 -27.74 -27.54 -14.21
N GLU A 60 -28.79 -28.17 -14.74
CA GLU A 60 -29.41 -27.75 -16.00
C GLU A 60 -30.28 -26.50 -15.80
N ASN A 61 -31.10 -26.46 -14.74
CA ASN A 61 -31.99 -25.35 -14.41
C ASN A 61 -31.46 -24.50 -13.24
N ILE A 62 -30.38 -23.75 -13.49
CA ILE A 62 -29.69 -22.96 -12.46
C ILE A 62 -30.60 -21.99 -11.72
N LYS A 63 -31.60 -21.39 -12.38
CA LYS A 63 -32.48 -20.39 -11.74
C LYS A 63 -33.34 -21.01 -10.65
N GLU A 64 -34.05 -22.10 -10.97
CA GLU A 64 -34.89 -22.80 -10.01
C GLU A 64 -34.06 -23.43 -8.89
N GLU A 65 -32.88 -23.97 -9.23
CA GLU A 65 -31.97 -24.53 -8.23
C GLU A 65 -31.38 -23.48 -7.30
N LEU A 66 -31.04 -22.29 -7.83
CA LEU A 66 -30.60 -21.16 -7.02
C LEU A 66 -31.73 -20.66 -6.11
N LYS A 67 -32.96 -20.57 -6.63
CA LYS A 67 -34.13 -20.21 -5.83
C LYS A 67 -34.36 -21.21 -4.71
N TYR A 68 -34.25 -22.51 -4.99
CA TYR A 68 -34.31 -23.56 -3.97
C TYR A 68 -33.21 -23.39 -2.93
N LEU A 69 -31.96 -23.16 -3.37
CA LEU A 69 -30.81 -23.01 -2.50
C LEU A 69 -30.95 -21.80 -1.57
N LEU A 70 -31.31 -20.63 -2.10
CA LEU A 70 -31.48 -19.39 -1.31
C LEU A 70 -32.59 -19.50 -0.26
N ASN A 71 -33.63 -20.30 -0.51
CA ASN A 71 -34.68 -20.56 0.48
C ASN A 71 -34.20 -21.48 1.62
N LYS A 72 -33.23 -22.37 1.36
CA LYS A 72 -32.68 -23.30 2.35
C LYS A 72 -31.47 -22.74 3.11
N HIS A 73 -30.61 -22.04 2.39
CA HIS A 73 -29.34 -21.48 2.85
C HIS A 73 -29.22 -20.04 2.35
N PRO A 74 -29.94 -19.08 2.95
CA PRO A 74 -29.93 -17.69 2.50
C PRO A 74 -28.55 -17.02 2.62
N ASP A 75 -27.73 -17.46 3.58
CA ASP A 75 -26.38 -16.98 3.86
C ASP A 75 -25.39 -17.13 2.70
N VAL A 76 -25.63 -18.09 1.78
CA VAL A 76 -24.77 -18.32 0.60
C VAL A 76 -24.66 -17.12 -0.33
N ILE A 77 -25.63 -16.20 -0.25
CA ILE A 77 -25.65 -14.96 -1.00
C ILE A 77 -24.39 -14.10 -0.77
N ARG A 78 -23.79 -14.19 0.42
CA ARG A 78 -22.60 -13.40 0.81
C ARG A 78 -21.37 -13.77 -0.02
N ALA A 79 -21.34 -14.96 -0.61
CA ALA A 79 -20.25 -15.39 -1.47
C ALA A 79 -20.38 -14.91 -2.93
N ILE A 80 -21.56 -14.43 -3.35
CA ILE A 80 -21.78 -13.97 -4.73
C ILE A 80 -20.85 -12.83 -5.14
N PRO A 81 -20.64 -11.76 -4.33
CA PRO A 81 -19.71 -10.69 -4.68
C PRO A 81 -18.28 -11.16 -4.94
N TYR A 82 -17.81 -12.16 -4.19
CA TYR A 82 -16.47 -12.73 -4.34
C TYR A 82 -16.27 -13.40 -5.70
N LEU A 83 -17.33 -13.97 -6.28
CA LEU A 83 -17.30 -14.54 -7.63
C LEU A 83 -17.12 -13.47 -8.73
N LEU A 84 -17.34 -12.19 -8.40
CA LEU A 84 -17.12 -11.04 -9.28
C LEU A 84 -15.83 -10.29 -8.96
N ALA A 85 -14.94 -10.90 -8.16
CA ALA A 85 -13.73 -10.24 -7.66
C ALA A 85 -14.02 -8.93 -6.89
N SER A 86 -15.16 -8.88 -6.18
CA SER A 86 -15.56 -7.75 -5.34
C SER A 86 -15.73 -8.18 -3.89
N ARG A 87 -15.34 -7.28 -2.97
CA ARG A 87 -15.60 -7.42 -1.52
C ARG A 87 -16.75 -6.52 -1.07
N GLU A 88 -17.35 -5.77 -1.99
CA GLU A 88 -18.52 -4.95 -1.71
C GLU A 88 -19.77 -5.84 -1.68
N ASN A 89 -20.55 -5.73 -0.63
CA ASN A 89 -21.80 -6.49 -0.50
C ASN A 89 -23.02 -5.68 -0.96
N LYS A 90 -22.83 -4.43 -1.38
CA LYS A 90 -23.91 -3.59 -1.90
C LYS A 90 -23.48 -3.03 -3.25
N PHE A 91 -24.26 -3.30 -4.29
CA PHE A 91 -24.00 -2.82 -5.64
C PHE A 91 -25.08 -1.84 -6.05
N GLU A 92 -24.65 -0.70 -6.58
CA GLU A 92 -25.53 0.31 -7.17
C GLU A 92 -25.31 0.31 -8.68
N ILE A 93 -26.26 -0.27 -9.41
CA ILE A 93 -26.18 -0.42 -10.85
C ILE A 93 -26.91 0.74 -11.51
N LEU A 94 -26.16 1.62 -12.16
CA LEU A 94 -26.70 2.70 -12.98
C LEU A 94 -27.40 2.10 -14.21
N TYR A 95 -28.61 2.57 -14.48
CA TYR A 95 -29.36 2.24 -15.68
C TYR A 95 -30.14 3.46 -16.18
N LEU A 96 -30.63 3.37 -17.42
CA LEU A 96 -31.57 4.34 -17.99
C LEU A 96 -32.99 3.77 -17.85
N ASP A 97 -33.90 4.57 -17.30
CA ASP A 97 -35.31 4.22 -17.26
C ASP A 97 -35.96 4.32 -18.65
N SER A 98 -37.25 4.02 -18.75
CA SER A 98 -38.00 4.09 -20.01
C SER A 98 -38.15 5.51 -20.59
N LYS A 99 -37.64 6.53 -19.90
CA LYS A 99 -37.65 7.95 -20.29
C LYS A 99 -36.24 8.52 -20.42
N ASP A 100 -35.22 7.66 -20.60
CA ASP A 100 -33.81 8.03 -20.71
C ASP A 100 -33.27 8.82 -19.51
N LYS A 101 -33.85 8.60 -18.30
CA LYS A 101 -33.32 9.18 -17.07
C LYS A 101 -32.40 8.20 -16.36
N PHE A 102 -31.29 8.73 -15.84
CA PHE A 102 -30.40 7.98 -14.95
C PHE A 102 -31.13 7.60 -13.66
N ASP A 103 -31.09 6.32 -13.33
CA ASP A 103 -31.57 5.77 -12.08
C ASP A 103 -30.65 4.63 -11.61
N TYR A 104 -30.79 4.20 -10.35
CA TYR A 104 -29.93 3.18 -9.74
C TYR A 104 -30.75 2.02 -9.22
N LYS A 105 -30.33 0.80 -9.58
CA LYS A 105 -30.84 -0.42 -8.96
C LYS A 105 -29.87 -0.90 -7.91
N ILE A 106 -30.36 -1.05 -6.68
CA ILE A 106 -29.56 -1.48 -5.53
C ILE A 106 -29.71 -2.99 -5.34
N PHE A 107 -28.58 -3.69 -5.20
CA PHE A 107 -28.50 -5.09 -4.83
C PHE A 107 -27.69 -5.23 -3.54
N ASP A 108 -28.29 -5.82 -2.51
CA ASP A 108 -27.69 -5.97 -1.18
C ASP A 108 -27.54 -7.45 -0.80
N PHE A 109 -26.29 -7.89 -0.70
CA PHE A 109 -25.86 -9.25 -0.38
C PHE A 109 -25.56 -9.44 1.12
N ASN A 110 -25.85 -8.44 1.98
CA ASN A 110 -25.76 -8.57 3.45
C ASN A 110 -27.09 -9.00 4.11
N LYS A 111 -28.18 -9.08 3.34
CA LYS A 111 -29.49 -9.45 3.88
C LYS A 111 -29.47 -10.86 4.46
N LYS A 112 -30.09 -11.02 5.64
CA LYS A 112 -30.19 -12.31 6.36
C LYS A 112 -31.43 -13.13 5.98
N SER A 113 -32.42 -12.51 5.36
CA SER A 113 -33.68 -13.13 4.97
C SER A 113 -34.17 -12.53 3.66
N PHE A 114 -34.78 -13.36 2.81
CA PHE A 114 -35.26 -12.98 1.50
C PHE A 114 -36.75 -13.26 1.36
N ASN A 115 -37.51 -12.30 0.83
CA ASN A 115 -38.81 -12.59 0.26
C ASN A 115 -38.65 -12.98 -1.23
N SER A 116 -39.74 -13.40 -1.86
CA SER A 116 -39.71 -13.80 -3.28
C SER A 116 -39.16 -12.71 -4.21
N LYS A 117 -39.48 -11.44 -3.96
CA LYS A 117 -39.00 -10.32 -4.79
C LYS A 117 -37.49 -10.10 -4.63
N ASP A 118 -36.95 -10.31 -3.43
CA ASP A 118 -35.50 -10.26 -3.23
C ASP A 118 -34.80 -11.37 -4.00
N ILE A 119 -35.31 -12.60 -3.97
CA ILE A 119 -34.74 -13.73 -4.72
C ILE A 119 -34.76 -13.46 -6.23
N GLU A 120 -35.86 -12.95 -6.77
CA GLU A 120 -35.93 -12.59 -8.19
C GLU A 120 -34.94 -11.48 -8.56
N ASN A 121 -34.72 -10.50 -7.68
CA ASN A 121 -33.68 -9.49 -7.89
C ASN A 121 -32.27 -10.09 -7.89
N ILE A 122 -31.99 -11.05 -7.01
CA ILE A 122 -30.69 -11.74 -6.97
C ILE A 122 -30.45 -12.54 -8.25
N ILE A 123 -31.47 -13.29 -8.70
CA ILE A 123 -31.42 -14.02 -9.98
C ILE A 123 -31.14 -13.03 -11.11
N THR A 124 -31.89 -11.92 -11.16
CA THR A 124 -31.69 -10.84 -12.15
C THR A 124 -30.25 -10.34 -12.15
N PHE A 125 -29.65 -10.11 -10.99
CA PHE A 125 -28.25 -9.68 -10.87
C PHE A 125 -27.27 -10.71 -11.45
N ILE A 126 -27.43 -11.98 -11.07
CA ILE A 126 -26.57 -13.09 -11.51
C ILE A 126 -26.67 -13.29 -13.04
N GLU A 127 -27.85 -13.08 -13.61
CA GLU A 127 -28.05 -13.13 -15.06
C GLU A 127 -27.37 -11.96 -15.78
N HIS A 128 -27.60 -10.73 -15.34
CA HIS A 128 -27.06 -9.54 -16.01
C HIS A 128 -25.53 -9.44 -15.87
N THR A 129 -24.97 -9.92 -14.76
CA THR A 129 -23.52 -10.05 -14.57
C THR A 129 -22.91 -11.26 -15.29
N LYS A 130 -23.77 -12.09 -15.92
CA LYS A 130 -23.40 -13.35 -16.60
C LYS A 130 -22.79 -14.40 -15.66
N LEU A 131 -22.89 -14.20 -14.36
CA LEU A 131 -22.38 -15.12 -13.34
C LEU A 131 -23.06 -16.50 -13.42
N ILE A 132 -24.30 -16.55 -13.92
CA ILE A 132 -25.03 -17.81 -14.19
C ILE A 132 -24.20 -18.81 -15.04
N ASN A 133 -23.34 -18.30 -15.93
CA ASN A 133 -22.52 -19.12 -16.83
C ASN A 133 -21.40 -19.86 -16.10
N ILE A 134 -20.89 -19.33 -14.97
CA ILE A 134 -19.87 -20.00 -14.16
C ILE A 134 -20.40 -21.34 -13.66
N PHE A 135 -21.66 -21.37 -13.21
CA PHE A 135 -22.29 -22.59 -12.75
C PHE A 135 -22.66 -23.53 -13.90
N LYS A 136 -23.23 -22.99 -15.00
CA LYS A 136 -23.76 -23.79 -16.11
C LYS A 136 -22.66 -24.49 -16.91
N ASN A 137 -21.57 -23.79 -17.24
CA ASN A 137 -20.60 -24.26 -18.22
C ASN A 137 -19.63 -25.33 -17.71
N LYS A 138 -19.62 -25.59 -16.38
CA LYS A 138 -18.68 -26.53 -15.71
C LYS A 138 -17.20 -26.22 -15.98
N THR A 139 -16.86 -25.02 -16.44
CA THR A 139 -15.47 -24.56 -16.61
C THR A 139 -14.77 -24.48 -15.26
N ILE A 140 -15.51 -24.08 -14.22
CA ILE A 140 -15.10 -24.11 -12.83
C ILE A 140 -15.74 -25.33 -12.18
N LYS A 141 -14.93 -26.10 -11.44
CA LYS A 141 -15.36 -27.33 -10.74
C LYS A 141 -15.49 -27.15 -9.24
N ASN A 142 -14.88 -26.08 -8.71
CA ASN A 142 -14.91 -25.73 -7.30
C ASN A 142 -14.81 -24.21 -7.16
N LEU A 143 -15.80 -23.59 -6.54
CA LEU A 143 -15.84 -22.16 -6.32
C LEU A 143 -14.83 -21.70 -5.26
N VAL A 144 -14.46 -22.57 -4.31
CA VAL A 144 -13.40 -22.28 -3.33
C VAL A 144 -12.07 -22.08 -4.04
N ASP A 145 -11.68 -23.01 -4.91
CA ASP A 145 -10.44 -22.92 -5.70
C ASP A 145 -10.46 -21.71 -6.66
N TYR A 146 -11.62 -21.44 -7.26
CA TYR A 146 -11.79 -20.28 -8.13
C TYR A 146 -11.59 -18.97 -7.37
N VAL A 147 -12.28 -18.79 -6.24
CA VAL A 147 -12.17 -17.56 -5.43
C VAL A 147 -10.78 -17.45 -4.80
N PHE A 148 -10.14 -18.56 -4.45
CA PHE A 148 -8.73 -18.55 -4.04
C PHE A 148 -7.85 -17.92 -5.11
N GLY A 149 -8.00 -18.34 -6.37
CA GLY A 149 -7.31 -17.73 -7.51
C GLY A 149 -7.66 -16.25 -7.71
N VAL A 150 -8.93 -15.87 -7.51
CA VAL A 150 -9.38 -14.47 -7.56
C VAL A 150 -8.71 -13.63 -6.47
N GLU A 151 -8.63 -14.11 -5.23
CA GLU A 151 -8.00 -13.42 -4.11
C GLU A 151 -6.49 -13.22 -4.35
N VAL A 152 -5.80 -14.24 -4.89
CA VAL A 152 -4.40 -14.11 -5.34
C VAL A 152 -4.27 -13.03 -6.43
N GLY A 153 -5.21 -13.00 -7.39
CA GLY A 153 -5.27 -11.98 -8.44
C GLY A 153 -5.45 -10.56 -7.88
N LEU A 154 -6.40 -10.38 -6.96
CA LEU A 154 -6.69 -9.11 -6.30
C LEU A 154 -5.53 -8.63 -5.42
N ASP A 155 -4.76 -9.55 -4.84
CA ASP A 155 -3.62 -9.21 -3.99
C ASP A 155 -2.47 -8.52 -4.76
N SER A 156 -2.47 -8.62 -6.09
CA SER A 156 -1.55 -7.86 -6.95
C SER A 156 -1.65 -6.34 -6.75
N ASN A 157 -2.83 -5.81 -6.38
CA ASN A 157 -3.03 -4.40 -6.04
C ASN A 157 -2.27 -4.00 -4.76
N GLY A 158 -2.13 -4.92 -3.80
CA GLY A 158 -1.41 -4.71 -2.55
C GLY A 158 0.11 -4.61 -2.72
N ARG A 159 0.67 -5.00 -3.88
CA ARG A 159 2.13 -4.97 -4.13
C ARG A 159 2.74 -3.58 -4.01
N LYS A 160 1.99 -2.53 -4.37
CA LYS A 160 2.45 -1.13 -4.24
C LYS A 160 2.73 -0.76 -2.79
N ASN A 161 1.84 -1.17 -1.89
CA ASN A 161 1.99 -0.92 -0.45
C ASN A 161 3.13 -1.77 0.13
N ARG A 162 3.29 -3.02 -0.34
CA ARG A 162 4.39 -3.90 0.08
C ARG A 162 5.78 -3.34 -0.24
N SER A 163 5.98 -2.68 -1.39
CA SER A 163 7.26 -2.01 -1.67
C SER A 163 7.55 -0.89 -0.67
N GLY A 164 6.55 -0.08 -0.32
CA GLY A 164 6.70 0.96 0.70
C GLY A 164 7.04 0.37 2.06
N THR A 165 6.29 -0.65 2.49
CA THR A 165 6.55 -1.38 3.75
C THR A 165 7.92 -2.04 3.76
N ALA A 166 8.38 -2.61 2.64
CA ALA A 166 9.72 -3.19 2.54
C ALA A 166 10.80 -2.11 2.72
N MET A 167 10.65 -0.94 2.08
CA MET A 167 11.56 0.19 2.24
C MET A 167 11.62 0.66 3.70
N GLU A 168 10.46 0.87 4.32
CA GLU A 168 10.35 1.24 5.74
C GLU A 168 11.04 0.21 6.64
N ASN A 169 10.79 -1.08 6.43
CA ASN A 169 11.37 -2.14 7.25
C ASN A 169 12.90 -2.23 7.14
N ILE A 170 13.44 -2.05 5.92
CA ILE A 170 14.89 -2.02 5.69
C ILE A 170 15.50 -0.83 6.43
N VAL A 171 14.95 0.37 6.26
CA VAL A 171 15.47 1.57 6.93
C VAL A 171 15.32 1.47 8.45
N GLU A 172 14.19 0.96 8.94
CA GLU A 172 13.94 0.77 10.38
C GLU A 172 14.97 -0.17 11.02
N HIS A 173 15.44 -1.20 10.30
CA HIS A 173 16.50 -2.08 10.80
C HIS A 173 17.77 -1.30 11.15
N PHE A 174 18.21 -0.39 10.27
CA PHE A 174 19.37 0.47 10.52
C PHE A 174 19.09 1.49 11.63
N ILE A 175 17.92 2.15 11.60
CA ILE A 175 17.51 3.11 12.64
C ILE A 175 17.51 2.47 14.03
N LYS A 176 16.93 1.27 14.18
CA LYS A 176 16.92 0.52 15.46
C LYS A 176 18.32 0.27 15.97
N LYS A 177 19.22 -0.18 15.10
CA LYS A 177 20.61 -0.46 15.45
C LYS A 177 21.33 0.81 15.92
N ILE A 178 21.20 1.91 15.18
CA ILE A 178 21.82 3.21 15.53
C ILE A 178 21.26 3.73 16.84
N CYS A 179 19.92 3.77 16.99
CA CYS A 179 19.27 4.27 18.19
C CYS A 179 19.64 3.46 19.43
N SER A 180 19.73 2.13 19.30
CA SER A 180 20.18 1.26 20.41
C SER A 180 21.64 1.52 20.79
N LYS A 181 22.50 1.77 19.80
CA LYS A 181 23.94 2.04 20.02
C LYS A 181 24.19 3.37 20.74
N TYR A 182 23.45 4.42 20.40
CA TYR A 182 23.67 5.78 20.93
C TYR A 182 22.62 6.22 21.96
N ASN A 183 21.73 5.31 22.36
CA ASN A 183 20.61 5.61 23.26
C ASN A 183 19.69 6.74 22.74
N TYR A 184 19.47 6.79 21.42
CA TYR A 184 18.50 7.69 20.80
C TYR A 184 17.10 7.10 20.87
N GLN A 185 16.10 7.97 20.80
CA GLN A 185 14.71 7.56 20.75
C GLN A 185 14.15 7.79 19.35
N TYR A 186 13.34 6.87 18.85
CA TYR A 186 12.61 7.08 17.60
C TYR A 186 11.13 6.73 17.72
N ILE A 187 10.33 7.26 16.80
CA ILE A 187 8.91 6.95 16.61
C ILE A 187 8.72 6.57 15.14
N LYS A 188 8.05 5.43 14.88
CA LYS A 188 7.57 5.06 13.54
C LYS A 188 6.21 5.70 13.27
N GLN A 189 5.97 6.10 12.02
CA GLN A 189 4.70 6.68 11.57
C GLN A 189 4.25 7.83 12.51
N ALA A 190 5.15 8.80 12.64
CA ALA A 190 5.13 9.88 13.61
C ALA A 190 4.35 11.09 13.09
N THR A 191 3.39 11.58 13.88
CA THR A 191 2.66 12.82 13.61
C THR A 191 3.20 13.94 14.50
N ALA A 192 3.00 15.20 14.10
CA ALA A 192 3.39 16.36 14.90
C ALA A 192 2.85 16.28 16.35
N THR A 193 1.61 15.78 16.53
CA THR A 193 1.01 15.56 17.84
C THR A 193 1.76 14.51 18.68
N LYS A 194 2.16 13.38 18.07
CA LYS A 194 2.93 12.33 18.77
C LYS A 194 4.31 12.86 19.19
N ILE A 195 4.97 13.60 18.30
CA ILE A 195 6.28 14.21 18.55
C ILE A 195 6.19 15.21 19.70
N LYS A 196 5.22 16.14 19.65
CA LYS A 196 4.99 17.12 20.71
C LYS A 196 4.68 16.45 22.05
N LYS A 197 3.82 15.43 22.06
CA LYS A 197 3.48 14.70 23.29
C LYS A 197 4.68 13.97 23.91
N LYS A 198 5.55 13.36 23.10
CA LYS A 198 6.65 12.52 23.59
C LYS A 198 7.90 13.34 23.94
N TRP A 199 8.21 14.37 23.16
CA TRP A 199 9.49 15.09 23.23
C TRP A 199 9.35 16.61 23.31
N ASN A 200 8.13 17.14 23.33
CA ASN A 200 7.84 18.58 23.38
C ASN A 200 8.42 19.42 22.23
N PHE A 201 8.76 18.79 21.10
CA PHE A 201 9.10 19.51 19.87
C PHE A 201 7.84 19.96 19.13
N HIS A 202 7.84 21.20 18.64
CA HIS A 202 6.82 21.68 17.71
C HIS A 202 7.26 21.38 16.28
N VAL A 203 6.39 20.75 15.48
CA VAL A 203 6.65 20.46 14.07
C VAL A 203 5.48 21.02 13.27
N THR A 204 5.78 22.00 12.43
CA THR A 204 4.88 22.58 11.46
C THR A 204 4.73 21.61 10.29
N VAL A 205 3.48 21.34 9.91
CA VAL A 205 3.15 20.43 8.82
C VAL A 205 2.29 21.15 7.80
N ASP A 206 2.57 20.92 6.52
CA ASP A 206 1.82 21.44 5.37
C ASP A 206 0.41 20.84 5.25
N LYS A 207 0.16 19.72 5.94
CA LYS A 207 -1.11 18.99 5.98
C LYS A 207 -1.41 18.56 7.41
N SER A 208 -2.63 18.76 7.89
CA SER A 208 -3.06 18.45 9.26
C SER A 208 -2.80 17.00 9.71
N GLU A 209 -2.71 16.07 8.76
CA GLU A 209 -2.52 14.64 9.02
C GLU A 209 -1.17 14.08 8.55
N ARG A 210 -0.16 14.94 8.25
CA ARG A 210 1.15 14.43 7.82
C ARG A 210 1.72 13.47 8.86
N ARG A 211 2.23 12.35 8.35
CA ARG A 211 2.82 11.28 9.13
C ARG A 211 4.17 10.91 8.52
N PHE A 212 5.24 11.31 9.19
CA PHE A 212 6.60 10.95 8.81
C PHE A 212 6.81 9.46 9.07
N ASP A 213 7.53 8.78 8.18
CA ASP A 213 7.85 7.36 8.35
C ASP A 213 8.62 7.13 9.65
N PHE A 214 9.59 8.00 9.93
CA PHE A 214 10.33 8.00 11.20
C PHE A 214 10.60 9.41 11.72
N SER A 215 10.64 9.53 13.04
CA SER A 215 11.24 10.67 13.73
C SER A 215 12.25 10.17 14.74
N ILE A 216 13.43 10.77 14.79
CA ILE A 216 14.52 10.40 15.69
C ILE A 216 14.89 11.62 16.54
N ASN A 217 14.88 11.45 17.86
CA ASN A 217 15.37 12.42 18.82
C ASN A 217 16.72 11.95 19.37
N THR A 218 17.77 12.73 19.10
CA THR A 218 19.14 12.45 19.57
C THR A 218 19.44 13.07 20.94
N GLY A 219 18.45 13.72 21.57
CA GLY A 219 18.58 14.51 22.79
C GLY A 219 18.79 15.99 22.51
N ASN A 220 19.55 16.31 21.46
CA ASN A 220 19.85 17.69 21.08
C ASN A 220 19.06 18.15 19.84
N LYS A 221 18.70 17.22 18.94
CA LYS A 221 18.07 17.54 17.66
C LYS A 221 16.99 16.53 17.30
N LEU A 222 16.01 17.01 16.53
CA LEU A 222 14.97 16.18 15.93
C LEU A 222 15.28 15.99 14.44
N PHE A 223 15.31 14.72 14.03
CA PHE A 223 15.41 14.32 12.63
C PHE A 223 14.09 13.72 12.18
N LEU A 224 13.58 14.20 11.05
CA LEU A 224 12.35 13.73 10.42
C LEU A 224 12.73 13.01 9.13
N ILE A 225 12.25 11.78 8.96
CA ILE A 225 12.67 10.90 7.88
C ILE A 225 11.46 10.46 7.07
N GLU A 226 11.58 10.61 5.76
CA GLU A 226 10.66 10.06 4.76
C GLU A 226 11.41 9.04 3.90
N THR A 227 10.76 7.93 3.59
CA THR A 227 11.34 6.83 2.83
C THR A 227 10.48 6.46 1.64
N ASN A 228 11.10 6.17 0.50
CA ASN A 228 10.36 5.63 -0.64
C ASN A 228 11.23 4.79 -1.57
N TYR A 229 10.57 3.92 -2.33
CA TYR A 229 11.19 3.08 -3.34
C TYR A 229 10.42 3.15 -4.65
N TYR A 230 11.12 3.45 -5.74
CA TYR A 230 10.54 3.51 -7.09
C TYR A 230 11.24 2.53 -8.03
N GLY A 231 10.67 1.33 -8.18
CA GLY A 231 11.16 0.36 -9.17
C GLY A 231 10.87 0.74 -10.62
N GLY A 232 9.94 1.67 -10.86
CA GLY A 232 9.57 2.18 -12.18
C GLY A 232 9.41 3.69 -12.19
N GLY A 233 9.47 4.29 -13.37
CA GLY A 233 9.31 5.73 -13.57
C GLY A 233 7.87 6.23 -13.46
N GLY A 234 7.67 7.54 -13.60
CA GLY A 234 6.34 8.15 -13.66
C GLY A 234 6.28 9.55 -13.05
N SER A 235 5.12 10.20 -13.19
CA SER A 235 4.86 11.55 -12.66
C SER A 235 4.96 11.63 -11.13
N LYS A 236 4.65 10.53 -10.43
CA LYS A 236 4.72 10.47 -8.96
C LYS A 236 6.12 10.83 -8.41
N LEU A 237 7.19 10.40 -9.08
CA LEU A 237 8.57 10.69 -8.65
C LEU A 237 8.83 12.21 -8.68
N LYS A 238 8.40 12.87 -9.76
CA LYS A 238 8.55 14.32 -9.94
C LYS A 238 7.75 15.10 -8.89
N ALA A 239 6.52 14.66 -8.64
CA ALA A 239 5.67 15.27 -7.61
C ALA A 239 6.27 15.11 -6.21
N THR A 240 6.83 13.94 -5.90
CA THR A 240 7.46 13.67 -4.59
C THR A 240 8.71 14.53 -4.38
N ALA A 241 9.56 14.65 -5.41
CA ALA A 241 10.73 15.52 -5.37
C ALA A 241 10.35 16.97 -5.06
N GLY A 242 9.33 17.52 -5.74
CA GLY A 242 8.81 18.85 -5.47
C GLY A 242 8.23 19.02 -4.06
N GLU A 243 7.38 18.06 -3.62
CA GLU A 243 6.79 18.07 -2.27
C GLU A 243 7.85 18.08 -1.17
N TYR A 244 8.92 17.30 -1.33
CA TYR A 244 9.98 17.20 -0.33
C TYR A 244 10.95 18.37 -0.32
N LYS A 245 11.01 19.20 -1.37
CA LYS A 245 11.68 20.51 -1.30
C LYS A 245 10.92 21.45 -0.37
N THR A 246 9.62 21.59 -0.59
CA THR A 246 8.75 22.44 0.24
C THR A 246 8.73 21.96 1.69
N LEU A 247 8.67 20.64 1.91
CA LEU A 247 8.72 20.07 3.25
C LEU A 247 10.05 20.34 3.95
N PHE A 248 11.17 20.25 3.22
CA PHE A 248 12.49 20.59 3.78
C PHE A 248 12.52 22.05 4.26
N ASP A 249 12.08 23.01 3.43
CA ASP A 249 12.09 24.44 3.80
C ASP A 249 11.25 24.71 5.05
N LEU A 250 10.10 24.05 5.18
CA LEU A 250 9.21 24.19 6.33
C LEU A 250 9.85 23.66 7.62
N LEU A 251 10.50 22.49 7.54
CA LEU A 251 11.12 21.85 8.71
C LEU A 251 12.41 22.55 9.15
N GLU A 252 13.16 23.10 8.19
CA GLU A 252 14.35 23.90 8.48
C GLU A 252 13.98 25.18 9.25
N GLN A 253 12.85 25.82 8.91
CA GLN A 253 12.32 26.98 9.65
C GLN A 253 11.98 26.65 11.12
N ASP A 254 11.53 25.43 11.40
CA ASP A 254 11.30 24.95 12.77
C ASP A 254 12.58 24.54 13.50
N GLY A 255 13.74 24.56 12.82
CA GLY A 255 15.03 24.13 13.36
C GLY A 255 15.25 22.62 13.36
N HIS A 256 14.44 21.84 12.64
CA HIS A 256 14.55 20.39 12.54
C HIS A 256 15.34 19.97 11.30
N GLU A 257 15.93 18.78 11.34
CA GLU A 257 16.58 18.20 10.18
C GLU A 257 15.65 17.26 9.43
N PHE A 258 15.68 17.33 8.10
CA PHE A 258 14.93 16.44 7.24
C PHE A 258 15.87 15.53 6.45
N ILE A 259 15.66 14.22 6.54
CA ILE A 259 16.40 13.21 5.80
C ILE A 259 15.44 12.49 4.86
N TRP A 260 15.73 12.55 3.57
CA TRP A 260 14.99 11.78 2.58
C TRP A 260 15.78 10.56 2.14
N ILE A 261 15.25 9.36 2.39
CA ILE A 261 15.88 8.11 1.95
C ILE A 261 15.09 7.54 0.78
N THR A 262 15.68 7.54 -0.41
CA THR A 262 15.04 7.09 -1.64
C THR A 262 15.90 6.14 -2.45
N ASP A 263 15.27 5.14 -3.05
CA ASP A 263 15.97 4.14 -3.87
C ASP A 263 15.11 3.64 -5.05
N GLY A 264 15.71 2.84 -5.92
CA GLY A 264 15.09 2.22 -7.08
C GLY A 264 15.42 2.90 -8.40
N LYS A 265 15.62 2.07 -9.44
CA LYS A 265 15.98 2.52 -10.80
C LYS A 265 14.91 3.37 -11.50
N GLY A 266 13.71 3.51 -10.95
CA GLY A 266 12.72 4.47 -11.44
C GLY A 266 13.25 5.90 -11.53
N TRP A 267 14.16 6.28 -10.64
CA TRP A 267 14.81 7.60 -10.66
C TRP A 267 15.65 7.88 -11.90
N LEU A 268 16.10 6.86 -12.63
CA LEU A 268 16.80 7.07 -13.90
C LEU A 268 15.92 7.81 -14.91
N THR A 269 14.59 7.68 -14.81
CA THR A 269 13.61 8.39 -15.65
C THR A 269 13.26 9.79 -15.14
N ALA A 270 13.66 10.12 -13.91
CA ALA A 270 13.35 11.38 -13.22
C ALA A 270 14.61 11.98 -12.55
N LYS A 271 15.78 11.78 -13.15
CA LYS A 271 17.08 12.19 -12.61
C LYS A 271 17.13 13.69 -12.31
N ARG A 272 16.67 14.53 -13.25
CA ARG A 272 16.70 15.99 -13.11
C ARG A 272 15.92 16.50 -11.88
N PRO A 273 14.64 16.15 -11.69
CA PRO A 273 13.92 16.51 -10.44
C PRO A 273 14.61 16.04 -9.16
N LEU A 274 15.22 14.85 -9.17
CA LEU A 274 15.95 14.34 -8.01
C LEU A 274 17.21 15.17 -7.75
N GLU A 275 17.96 15.51 -8.80
CA GLU A 275 19.16 16.37 -8.74
C GLU A 275 18.84 17.77 -8.21
N GLU A 276 17.76 18.37 -8.71
CA GLU A 276 17.26 19.67 -8.23
C GLU A 276 16.94 19.63 -6.74
N THR A 277 16.38 18.51 -6.25
CA THR A 277 16.07 18.33 -4.84
C THR A 277 17.32 18.01 -4.02
N PHE A 278 18.27 17.25 -4.58
CA PHE A 278 19.56 16.94 -3.96
C PHE A 278 20.41 18.18 -3.72
N ASN A 279 20.45 19.09 -4.69
CA ASN A 279 21.17 20.36 -4.55
C ASN A 279 20.52 21.28 -3.52
N HIS A 280 19.20 21.17 -3.35
CA HIS A 280 18.41 21.96 -2.42
C HIS A 280 18.48 21.41 -0.98
N ASN A 281 17.92 20.22 -0.77
CA ASN A 281 17.76 19.59 0.54
C ASN A 281 19.11 19.18 1.13
N ARG A 282 19.20 19.15 2.47
CA ARG A 282 20.45 18.83 3.15
C ARG A 282 20.88 17.36 2.98
N TYR A 283 19.95 16.42 3.20
CA TYR A 283 20.25 14.99 3.21
C TYR A 283 19.31 14.20 2.31
N ILE A 284 19.86 13.63 1.23
CA ILE A 284 19.19 12.60 0.43
C ILE A 284 20.12 11.39 0.33
N LEU A 285 19.63 10.23 0.75
CA LEU A 285 20.38 8.98 0.76
C LEU A 285 19.66 7.90 -0.05
N ASN A 286 20.41 6.94 -0.59
CA ASN A 286 19.85 5.66 -1.01
C ASN A 286 20.22 4.55 0.00
N LEU A 287 19.75 3.32 -0.20
CA LEU A 287 20.01 2.23 0.74
C LEU A 287 21.50 1.85 0.81
N HIS A 288 22.25 2.02 -0.29
CA HIS A 288 23.69 1.75 -0.26
C HIS A 288 24.43 2.78 0.59
N MET A 289 24.08 4.06 0.51
CA MET A 289 24.59 5.11 1.40
C MET A 289 24.25 4.84 2.88
N VAL A 290 23.04 4.32 3.16
CA VAL A 290 22.65 3.90 4.52
C VAL A 290 23.49 2.70 4.99
N GLU A 291 23.68 1.69 4.12
CA GLU A 291 24.52 0.50 4.35
C GLU A 291 25.97 0.89 4.66
N LEU A 292 26.50 1.92 4.01
CA LEU A 292 27.83 2.44 4.29
C LEU A 292 27.91 3.13 5.66
N GLY A 293 26.80 3.49 6.30
CA GLY A 293 26.77 4.14 7.62
C GLY A 293 26.54 5.65 7.59
N LEU A 294 26.20 6.24 6.43
CA LEU A 294 26.02 7.70 6.34
C LEU A 294 24.84 8.22 7.18
N LEU A 295 23.80 7.41 7.36
CA LEU A 295 22.69 7.76 8.26
C LEU A 295 23.19 7.91 9.71
N GLU A 296 24.06 7.02 10.15
CA GLU A 296 24.68 7.09 11.48
C GLU A 296 25.58 8.32 11.61
N ASP A 297 26.38 8.61 10.58
CA ASP A 297 27.26 9.78 10.55
C ASP A 297 26.47 11.11 10.60
N ILE A 298 25.32 11.19 9.92
CA ILE A 298 24.42 12.35 9.93
C ILE A 298 23.79 12.55 11.32
N LEU A 299 23.25 11.48 11.92
CA LEU A 299 22.58 11.55 13.22
C LEU A 299 23.54 11.95 14.35
N ASN A 300 24.83 11.64 14.20
CA ASN A 300 25.88 12.00 15.15
C ASN A 300 26.54 13.35 14.83
N GLU A 301 26.05 14.10 13.84
CA GLU A 301 26.63 15.37 13.38
C GLU A 301 28.11 15.28 12.97
N SER A 302 28.57 14.09 12.57
CA SER A 302 29.92 13.83 12.08
C SER A 302 30.14 14.36 10.66
N ILE A 303 29.06 14.78 10.00
CA ILE A 303 29.02 15.42 8.68
C ILE A 303 28.50 16.85 8.86
N LYS A 304 29.40 17.83 8.73
CA LYS A 304 29.03 19.26 8.63
C LYS A 304 29.08 19.65 7.16
N LEU A 305 27.91 19.93 6.59
CA LEU A 305 27.73 20.54 5.28
C LEU A 305 27.85 22.05 5.38
#